data_AF-A0A933L0R2-F1
#
_entry.id   AF-A0A933L0R2-F1
#
_cell.length_a   1.000
_cell.length_b   1.000
_cell.length_c   1.000
_cell.angle_alpha   90.00
_cell.angle_beta   90.00
_cell.angle_gamma   90.00
#
_symmetry.space_group_name_H-M   'P 1'
#
loop_
_entity.id
_entity.type
_entity.pdbx_description
1 polymer ?
#
loop_
_entity_poly.entity_id
_entity_poly.type
_entity_poly.pdbx_seq_one_letter_code
_entity_poly.pdbx_strand_id
1 'polypeptide(L)'
;MVRAAFEAGTGIGLPSHADGYSTAADRAEVEAIRAGEAGDWIGVLRGSERAFDCATMRLMGTLHIGIIVERDRLLHVRRGRLSVIEPLGRFAGNGLELFRHRSLGGIGERDRQDERR
;
A
#
# COMPACT_ATOMS: atom_id res chain seq x y z
N MET A 1 -4.60 8.36 3.93
CA MET A 1 -5.50 7.32 3.37
C MET A 1 -4.97 5.92 3.66
N VAL A 2 -3.75 5.58 3.22
CA VAL A 2 -3.18 4.22 3.36
C VAL A 2 -3.26 3.69 4.78
N ARG A 3 -2.78 4.44 5.79
CA ARG A 3 -2.93 4.05 7.21
C ARG A 3 -4.37 3.70 7.63
N ALA A 4 -5.33 4.57 7.32
CA ALA A 4 -6.74 4.34 7.68
C ALA A 4 -7.32 3.12 6.97
N ALA A 5 -6.99 2.91 5.69
CA ALA A 5 -7.43 1.75 4.92
C ALA A 5 -6.77 0.44 5.43
N PHE A 6 -5.50 0.51 5.82
CA PHE A 6 -4.74 -0.62 6.34
C PHE A 6 -5.27 -1.04 7.71
N GLU A 7 -5.43 -0.09 8.63
CA GLU A 7 -6.02 -0.34 9.96
C GLU A 7 -7.44 -0.90 9.83
N ALA A 8 -8.31 -0.25 9.05
CA ALA A 8 -9.71 -0.69 8.91
C ALA A 8 -9.83 -2.07 8.22
N GLY A 9 -8.96 -2.37 7.26
CA GLY A 9 -9.04 -3.60 6.48
C GLY A 9 -8.27 -4.78 7.05
N THR A 10 -7.27 -4.55 7.91
CA THR A 10 -6.37 -5.61 8.40
C THR A 10 -6.21 -5.63 9.93
N GLY A 11 -6.66 -4.58 10.62
CA GLY A 11 -6.42 -4.37 12.05
C GLY A 11 -4.97 -4.01 12.40
N ILE A 12 -4.10 -3.82 11.40
CA ILE A 12 -2.70 -3.44 11.62
C ILE A 12 -2.59 -1.91 11.62
N GLY A 13 -2.14 -1.35 12.73
CA GLY A 13 -1.82 0.06 12.83
C GLY A 13 -0.46 0.36 12.20
N LEU A 14 -0.45 1.16 11.14
CA LEU A 14 0.79 1.70 10.58
C LEU A 14 1.25 2.92 11.40
N PRO A 15 2.57 3.13 11.60
CA PRO A 15 3.09 4.29 12.30
C PRO A 15 2.52 5.60 11.75
N SER A 16 2.05 6.47 12.65
CA SER A 16 1.62 7.82 12.30
C SER A 16 2.80 8.78 12.46
N HIS A 17 3.60 8.97 11.41
CA HIS A 17 4.58 10.06 11.37
C HIS A 17 3.86 11.39 11.10
N ALA A 18 3.08 11.86 12.09
CA ALA A 18 2.28 13.06 11.99
C ALA A 18 3.05 14.26 12.56
N ASP A 19 3.65 15.04 11.66
CA ASP A 19 3.59 16.50 11.68
C ASP A 19 3.76 16.99 10.24
N GLY A 20 2.68 17.48 9.62
CA GLY A 20 2.70 18.05 8.27
C GLY A 20 2.06 17.20 7.17
N TYR A 21 0.79 16.84 7.33
CA TYR A 21 -0.04 16.31 6.25
C TYR A 21 -0.27 17.39 5.18
N SER A 22 0.54 17.39 4.11
CA SER A 22 0.03 17.71 2.77
C SER A 22 0.97 17.43 1.59
N THR A 23 2.29 17.36 1.76
CA THR A 23 3.23 17.06 0.64
C THR A 23 4.62 16.55 1.07
N ALA A 24 4.99 16.67 2.35
CA ALA A 24 6.23 16.12 2.91
C ALA A 24 6.02 14.78 3.63
N ALA A 25 4.83 14.55 4.21
CA ALA A 25 4.48 13.32 4.92
C ALA A 25 4.44 12.07 4.02
N ASP A 26 3.89 12.16 2.80
CA ASP A 26 3.93 11.06 1.82
C ASP A 26 5.40 10.72 1.44
N ARG A 27 6.30 11.70 1.50
CA ARG A 27 7.73 11.45 1.26
C ARG A 27 8.37 10.71 2.43
N ALA A 28 8.10 11.08 3.68
CA ALA A 28 8.67 10.38 4.84
C ALA A 28 8.14 8.93 4.95
N GLU A 29 6.85 8.70 4.68
CA GLU A 29 6.25 7.36 4.69
C GLU A 29 6.81 6.49 3.54
N VAL A 30 7.00 7.06 2.35
CA VAL A 30 7.59 6.33 1.23
C VAL A 30 9.11 6.18 1.36
N GLU A 31 9.83 7.16 1.90
CA GLU A 31 11.25 7.02 2.24
C GLU A 31 11.44 6.00 3.38
N ALA A 32 10.53 5.86 4.34
CA ALA A 32 10.59 4.78 5.33
C ALA A 32 10.37 3.40 4.69
N ILE A 33 9.47 3.29 3.71
CA ILE A 33 9.28 2.08 2.91
C ILE A 33 10.54 1.79 2.05
N ARG A 34 11.17 2.83 1.47
CA ARG A 34 12.33 2.70 0.57
C ARG A 34 13.69 2.55 1.26
N ALA A 35 13.92 3.24 2.38
CA ALA A 35 15.20 3.33 3.07
C ALA A 35 15.56 2.06 3.84
N GLY A 36 14.70 1.03 3.84
CA GLY A 36 15.04 -0.22 4.51
C GLY A 36 15.01 -0.12 6.04
N GLU A 37 14.52 0.97 6.64
CA GLU A 37 13.97 0.92 8.01
C GLU A 37 12.76 -0.04 8.09
N ALA A 38 12.32 -0.52 6.92
CA ALA A 38 11.57 -1.73 6.60
C ALA A 38 12.11 -3.03 7.22
N GLY A 39 12.09 -3.15 8.55
CA GLY A 39 12.09 -4.47 9.19
C GLY A 39 10.88 -5.30 8.75
N ASP A 40 9.76 -4.65 8.44
CA ASP A 40 8.47 -5.30 8.19
C ASP A 40 7.93 -5.17 6.77
N TRP A 41 8.64 -4.58 5.81
CA TRP A 41 8.18 -4.54 4.41
C TRP A 41 9.06 -5.41 3.51
N ILE A 42 8.43 -6.19 2.63
CA ILE A 42 9.11 -7.03 1.64
C ILE A 42 8.71 -6.60 0.23
N GLY A 43 9.66 -6.61 -0.70
CA GLY A 43 9.38 -6.33 -2.11
C GLY A 43 8.44 -7.35 -2.72
N VAL A 44 7.51 -6.89 -3.56
CA VAL A 44 6.54 -7.73 -4.26
C VAL A 44 6.80 -7.65 -5.77
N LEU A 45 6.86 -8.80 -6.42
CA LEU A 45 6.96 -8.87 -7.88
C LEU A 45 5.63 -8.50 -8.52
N ARG A 46 5.69 -7.83 -9.68
CA ARG A 46 4.54 -7.58 -10.55
C ARG A 46 3.80 -8.88 -10.85
N GLY A 47 2.47 -8.85 -10.76
CA GLY A 47 1.60 -10.01 -10.94
C GLY A 47 1.46 -10.90 -9.70
N SER A 48 2.26 -10.66 -8.65
CA SER A 48 2.17 -11.35 -7.35
C SER A 48 1.53 -10.49 -6.26
N GLU A 49 1.03 -9.31 -6.62
CA GLU A 49 0.35 -8.43 -5.69
C GLU A 49 -0.98 -9.01 -5.22
N ARG A 50 -1.34 -8.64 -3.99
CA ARG A 50 -2.55 -9.04 -3.29
C ARG A 50 -3.15 -7.81 -2.62
N ALA A 51 -4.39 -7.94 -2.17
CA ALA A 51 -5.04 -6.94 -1.35
C ALA A 51 -4.12 -6.53 -0.18
N PHE A 52 -4.08 -5.24 0.10
CA PHE A 52 -3.26 -4.57 1.11
C PHE A 52 -1.76 -4.48 0.83
N ASP A 53 -1.27 -4.96 -0.32
CA ASP A 53 0.07 -4.56 -0.77
C ASP A 53 0.10 -3.05 -1.02
N CYS A 54 1.22 -2.42 -0.73
CA CYS A 54 1.43 -1.00 -0.99
C CYS A 54 2.16 -0.81 -2.32
N ALA A 55 1.77 0.23 -3.05
CA ALA A 55 2.42 0.62 -4.29
C ALA A 55 2.95 2.04 -4.17
N THR A 56 4.22 2.22 -4.51
CA THR A 56 4.86 3.54 -4.58
C THR A 56 5.11 3.90 -6.04
N MET A 57 4.95 5.16 -6.41
CA MET A 57 5.14 5.65 -7.78
C MET A 57 5.39 7.15 -7.82
N ARG A 58 5.82 7.68 -8.97
CA ARG A 58 5.96 9.11 -9.21
C ARG A 58 4.80 9.64 -10.04
N LEU A 59 3.96 10.50 -9.44
CA LEU A 59 2.93 11.24 -10.15
C LEU A 59 3.31 12.72 -10.24
N MET A 60 3.38 13.24 -11.47
CA MET A 60 3.74 14.65 -11.72
C MET A 60 5.02 15.08 -10.98
N GLY A 61 6.05 14.21 -11.00
CA GLY A 61 7.33 14.44 -10.34
C GLY A 61 7.35 14.26 -8.82
N THR A 62 6.20 14.02 -8.18
CA THR A 62 6.08 13.80 -6.73
C THR A 62 5.88 12.33 -6.41
N LEU A 63 6.50 11.88 -5.32
CA LEU A 63 6.33 10.52 -4.80
C LEU A 63 4.91 10.33 -4.28
N HIS A 64 4.31 9.21 -4.62
CA HIS A 64 2.91 8.92 -4.37
C HIS A 64 2.75 7.47 -3.92
N ILE A 65 1.79 7.23 -3.04
CA ILE A 65 1.51 5.91 -2.48
C ILE A 65 0.03 5.55 -2.66
N GLY A 66 -0.22 4.28 -2.95
CA GLY A 66 -1.55 3.69 -2.93
C GLY A 66 -1.52 2.28 -2.36
N ILE A 67 -2.70 1.70 -2.22
CA ILE A 67 -2.90 0.36 -1.68
C ILE A 67 -3.61 -0.51 -2.72
N ILE A 68 -3.10 -1.72 -2.92
CA ILE A 68 -3.71 -2.71 -3.78
C ILE A 68 -5.00 -3.18 -3.12
N VAL A 69 -6.13 -3.09 -3.83
CA VAL A 69 -7.42 -3.58 -3.33
C VAL A 69 -7.73 -4.98 -3.84
N GLU A 70 -7.25 -5.29 -5.04
CA GLU A 70 -7.25 -6.61 -5.67
C GLU A 70 -6.17 -6.61 -6.78
N ARG A 71 -5.90 -7.76 -7.40
CA ARG A 71 -4.88 -7.86 -8.47
C ARG A 71 -5.12 -6.81 -9.55
N ASP A 72 -4.05 -6.12 -9.98
CA ASP A 72 -4.10 -5.04 -10.97
C ASP A 72 -5.02 -3.84 -10.63
N ARG A 73 -5.45 -3.66 -9.38
CA ARG A 73 -6.29 -2.52 -8.94
C ARG A 73 -5.68 -1.81 -7.75
N LEU A 74 -5.52 -0.49 -7.92
CA LEU A 74 -4.89 0.38 -6.94
C LEU A 74 -5.88 1.42 -6.43
N LEU A 75 -6.10 1.45 -5.13
CA LEU A 75 -6.74 2.56 -4.43
C LEU A 75 -5.69 3.62 -4.07
N HIS A 76 -5.93 4.86 -4.47
CA HIS A 76 -5.07 5.98 -4.13
C HIS A 76 -5.84 7.31 -4.10
N VAL A 77 -5.22 8.38 -3.60
CA VAL A 77 -5.83 9.72 -3.57
C VAL A 77 -5.24 10.57 -4.69
N ARG A 78 -6.08 11.13 -5.55
CA ARG A 78 -5.63 12.18 -6.48
C ARG A 78 -5.58 13.54 -5.77
N ARG A 79 -4.54 14.33 -6.05
CA ARG A 79 -4.40 15.69 -5.52
C ARG A 79 -5.70 16.50 -5.72
N GLY A 80 -6.31 16.96 -4.63
CA GLY A 80 -7.54 17.76 -4.65
C GLY A 80 -8.83 16.98 -4.94
N ARG A 81 -8.85 15.64 -4.83
CA ARG A 81 -10.04 14.80 -5.08
C ARG A 81 -10.24 13.73 -4.00
N LEU A 82 -11.41 13.10 -4.03
CA LEU A 82 -11.73 11.87 -3.29
C LEU A 82 -10.85 10.69 -3.74
N SER A 83 -10.77 9.64 -2.92
CA SER A 83 -10.07 8.40 -3.23
C SER A 83 -10.63 7.74 -4.50
N VAL A 84 -9.75 7.17 -5.32
CA VAL A 84 -10.11 6.51 -6.58
C VAL A 84 -9.44 5.15 -6.69
N ILE A 85 -10.09 4.22 -7.38
CA ILE A 85 -9.53 2.92 -7.75
C ILE A 85 -9.20 2.97 -9.24
N GLU A 86 -7.94 2.74 -9.60
CA GLU A 86 -7.47 2.76 -10.99
C GLU A 86 -6.69 1.48 -11.33
N PRO A 87 -6.63 1.08 -12.62
CA PRO A 87 -5.80 -0.04 -13.05
C PRO A 87 -4.33 0.22 -12.74
N LEU A 88 -3.67 -0.75 -12.12
CA LEU A 88 -2.27 -0.65 -11.70
C LEU A 88 -1.32 -0.43 -12.90
N GLY A 89 -1.63 -1.03 -14.06
CA GLY A 89 -0.87 -0.85 -15.29
C GLY A 89 -0.78 0.60 -15.79
N ARG A 90 -1.72 1.47 -15.38
CA ARG A 90 -1.68 2.91 -15.69
C ARG A 90 -0.42 3.60 -15.17
N PHE A 91 0.21 3.02 -14.15
CA PHE A 91 1.37 3.59 -13.46
C PHE A 91 2.68 2.87 -13.80
N ALA A 92 2.69 1.94 -14.76
CA ALA A 92 3.87 1.13 -15.09
C ALA A 92 5.09 1.98 -15.50
N GLY A 93 4.87 3.12 -16.16
CA GLY A 93 5.93 4.06 -16.55
C GLY A 93 6.38 5.03 -15.45
N ASN A 94 5.81 4.93 -14.25
CA ASN A 94 5.95 5.95 -13.20
C ASN A 94 6.91 5.53 -12.07
N GLY A 95 7.84 4.61 -12.33
CA GLY A 95 8.75 4.09 -11.29
C GLY A 95 7.99 3.34 -10.19
N LEU A 96 7.11 2.44 -10.62
CA LEU A 96 6.19 1.71 -9.77
C LEU A 96 6.89 0.57 -9.02
N GLU A 97 6.91 0.65 -7.70
CA GLU A 97 7.45 -0.38 -6.81
C GLU A 97 6.33 -0.90 -5.90
N LEU A 98 6.38 -2.19 -5.56
CA LEU A 98 5.35 -2.86 -4.75
C LEU A 98 5.97 -3.46 -3.49
N PHE A 99 5.26 -3.34 -2.37
CA PHE A 99 5.72 -3.76 -1.06
C PHE A 99 4.59 -4.44 -0.29
N ARG A 100 4.91 -5.48 0.49
CA ARG A 100 3.98 -6.16 1.38
C ARG A 100 4.49 -6.05 2.81
N HIS A 101 3.58 -5.76 3.74
CA HIS A 101 3.92 -5.83 5.16
C HIS A 101 4.03 -7.30 5.60
N ARG A 102 5.07 -7.66 6.37
CA ARG A 102 5.36 -9.03 6.82
C ARG A 102 4.22 -9.62 7.65
N SER A 103 3.52 -8.79 8.41
CA SER A 103 2.33 -9.21 9.17
C SER A 103 1.17 -9.67 8.27
N LEU A 104 1.15 -9.29 6.99
CA LEU A 104 0.20 -9.84 6.00
C LEU A 104 0.60 -11.25 5.53
N GLY A 105 1.85 -11.66 5.74
CA GLY A 105 2.39 -12.97 5.36
C GLY A 105 1.75 -14.17 6.09
N GLY A 106 0.90 -13.93 7.09
CA GLY A 106 0.16 -14.96 7.84
C GLY A 106 -1.36 -14.92 7.67
N ILE A 107 -1.93 -13.98 6.89
CA ILE A 107 -3.39 -13.83 6.73
C ILE A 107 -3.89 -14.65 5.53
N GLY A 108 -3.42 -15.91 5.44
CA GLY A 108 -3.76 -16.84 4.37
C GLY A 108 -4.31 -18.19 4.84
N GLU A 109 -4.43 -18.42 6.16
CA GLU A 109 -4.76 -19.75 6.70
C GLU A 109 -5.91 -19.79 7.72
N ARG A 110 -6.62 -18.68 7.95
CA ARG A 110 -7.69 -18.63 8.98
C ARG A 110 -9.15 -18.66 8.49
N ASP A 111 -9.41 -19.02 7.23
CA ASP A 111 -10.80 -19.13 6.70
C ASP A 111 -11.09 -20.45 5.94
N ARG A 112 -10.50 -21.59 6.35
CA ARG A 112 -10.85 -22.93 5.80
C ARG A 112 -11.14 -24.03 6.83
N GLN A 113 -11.47 -23.68 8.07
CA GLN A 113 -11.96 -24.65 9.04
C GLN A 113 -13.21 -24.12 9.73
N ASP A 114 -14.34 -24.01 9.01
CA ASP A 114 -15.66 -23.93 9.67
C ASP A 114 -16.84 -24.43 8.80
N GLU A 115 -16.59 -25.38 7.89
CA GLU A 115 -17.67 -26.04 7.10
C GLU A 115 -17.65 -27.58 7.21
N ARG A 116 -17.20 -28.13 8.34
CA ARG A 116 -17.44 -29.54 8.67
C ARG A 116 -17.83 -29.72 10.13
N ARG A 117 -19.09 -29.42 10.44
CA ARG A 117 -19.82 -30.05 11.54
C ARG A 117 -21.25 -30.32 11.11
#